data_AF-A0A8T7ETV8-F1
#
_entry.id   AF-A0A8T7ETV8-F1
#
_cell.length_a   1.000
_cell.length_b   1.000
_cell.length_c   1.000
_cell.angle_alpha   90.00
_cell.angle_beta   90.00
_cell.angle_gamma   90.00
#
_symmetry.space_group_name_H-M   'P 1'
#
loop_
_entity.id
_entity.type
_entity.pdbx_description
1 polymer ?
#
loop_
_entity_poly.entity_id
_entity_poly.type
_entity_poly.pdbx_seq_one_letter_code
_entity_poly.pdbx_strand_id
1 'polypeptide(L)' 'MVNKGLGTAIVGTPEIIAERLQAYVDLGATKFILSGYPHLEECYRVAETVLPLCSWWDAGKNAVTFRNDTREWQ' A
#
# COMPACT_ATOMS: atom_id res chain seq x y z
N MET A 1 1.14 -13.15 17.50
CA MET A 1 -0.33 -13.02 17.57
C MET A 1 -0.82 -12.62 16.18
N VAL A 2 -1.68 -13.42 15.57
CA VAL A 2 -2.39 -13.11 14.32
C VAL A 2 -3.87 -13.23 14.66
N ASN A 3 -4.64 -12.17 14.40
CA ASN A 3 -6.10 -12.25 14.41
C ASN A 3 -6.71 -11.38 13.30
N LYS A 4 -7.80 -11.91 12.75
CA LYS A 4 -8.60 -11.48 11.60
C LYS A 4 -9.21 -10.08 11.74
N GLY A 5 -9.27 -9.36 10.61
CA GLY A 5 -10.30 -8.36 10.30
C GLY A 5 -10.00 -6.94 10.76
N LEU A 6 -10.05 -5.97 9.83
CA LEU A 6 -10.14 -4.51 10.09
C LEU A 6 -8.96 -3.83 10.81
N GLY A 7 -7.80 -4.49 10.91
CA GLY A 7 -6.56 -3.90 11.46
C GLY A 7 -5.36 -4.83 11.31
N THR A 8 -5.35 -5.66 10.26
CA THR A 8 -4.32 -6.67 10.07
C THR A 8 -3.13 -6.03 9.37
N ALA A 9 -2.07 -5.76 10.14
CA ALA A 9 -0.77 -5.46 9.55
C ALA A 9 -0.32 -6.67 8.72
N ILE A 10 -0.12 -6.47 7.42
CA ILE A 10 0.50 -7.47 6.56
C ILE A 10 2.01 -7.31 6.73
N VAL A 11 2.65 -8.28 7.38
CA VAL A 11 4.09 -8.28 7.62
C VAL A 11 4.69 -9.48 6.91
N GLY A 12 5.65 -9.22 6.02
CA GLY A 12 6.27 -10.25 5.20
C GLY A 12 7.19 -9.64 4.15
N THR A 13 7.64 -10.47 3.21
CA THR A 13 8.39 -10.00 2.04
C THR A 13 7.45 -9.30 1.05
N PRO A 14 7.97 -8.44 0.16
CA PRO A 14 7.14 -7.74 -0.83
C PRO A 14 6.27 -8.66 -1.68
N GLU A 15 6.74 -9.86 -1.99
CA GLU A 15 6.01 -10.87 -2.78
C GLU A 15 4.78 -11.40 -2.02
N ILE A 16 4.94 -11.70 -0.72
CA ILE A 16 3.83 -12.16 0.14
C ILE A 16 2.79 -11.04 0.26
N ILE A 17 3.23 -9.79 0.40
CA ILE A 17 2.33 -8.64 0.50
C ILE A 17 1.57 -8.47 -0.81
N ALA A 18 2.24 -8.54 -1.96
CA ALA A 18 1.62 -8.44 -3.28
C ALA A 18 0.60 -9.57 -3.53
N GLU A 19 0.93 -10.81 -3.18
CA GLU A 19 0.01 -11.96 -3.27
C GLU A 19 -1.25 -11.75 -2.42
N ARG A 20 -1.09 -11.25 -1.19
CA ARG A 20 -2.23 -10.95 -0.31
C ARG A 20 -3.10 -9.84 -0.86
N LEU A 21 -2.51 -8.77 -1.41
CA LEU A 21 -3.26 -7.69 -2.05
C LEU A 21 -3.99 -8.20 -3.29
N GLN A 22 -3.36 -9.04 -4.11
CA GLN A 22 -3.98 -9.67 -5.28
C GLN A 22 -5.20 -10.50 -4.88
N ALA A 23 -5.11 -11.30 -3.80
CA ALA A 23 -6.25 -12.06 -3.31
C ALA A 23 -7.46 -11.18 -2.93
N TYR A 24 -7.24 -9.96 -2.43
CA TYR A 24 -8.32 -9.01 -2.19
C TYR A 24 -8.89 -8.44 -3.50
N VAL A 25 -8.04 -8.15 -4.49
CA VAL A 25 -8.48 -7.70 -5.82
C VAL A 25 -9.34 -8.76 -6.50
N ASP A 26 -8.95 -10.04 -6.41
CA ASP A 26 -9.69 -11.16 -6.98
C ASP A 26 -11.06 -11.35 -6.31
N LEU A 27 -11.19 -10.95 -5.04
CA LEU A 27 -12.46 -10.87 -4.32
C LEU A 27 -13.29 -9.62 -4.64
N GLY A 28 -12.80 -8.75 -5.53
CA GLY A 28 -13.49 -7.54 -5.99
C GLY A 28 -13.10 -6.25 -5.26
N ALA A 29 -12.03 -6.24 -4.46
CA ALA A 29 -11.53 -5.00 -3.86
C ALA A 29 -10.96 -4.07 -4.94
N THR A 30 -11.40 -2.81 -4.93
CA THR A 30 -10.99 -1.81 -5.93
C THR A 30 -10.16 -0.67 -5.36
N LYS A 31 -10.14 -0.52 -4.03
CA LYS A 31 -9.43 0.54 -3.32
C LYS A 31 -8.79 -0.01 -2.05
N PHE A 32 -7.55 0.40 -1.79
CA PHE A 32 -6.80 0.05 -0.59
C PHE A 32 -6.38 1.32 0.13
N ILE A 33 -6.58 1.35 1.45
CA ILE A 33 -6.03 2.37 2.34
C ILE A 33 -4.96 1.68 3.16
N LEU A 34 -3.69 2.00 2.90
CA LEU A 34 -2.55 1.41 3.57
C LEU A 34 -1.94 2.41 4.56
N SER A 35 -1.47 1.91 5.69
CA SER A 35 -0.76 2.67 6.69
C SER A 35 0.41 1.84 7.22
N GLY A 36 1.59 2.44 7.30
CA GLY A 36 2.76 1.81 7.90
C GLY A 36 3.64 2.84 8.60
N TYR A 37 4.63 2.41 9.39
CA TYR A 37 5.47 3.28 10.21
C TYR A 37 6.96 2.92 10.07
N PRO A 38 7.88 3.89 9.88
CA PRO A 38 7.64 5.32 9.65
C PRO A 38 6.87 5.60 8.35
N HIS A 39 5.93 6.56 8.39
CA HIS A 39 4.89 6.71 7.35
C HIS A 39 5.45 7.00 5.95
N LEU A 40 6.42 7.90 5.83
CA LEU A 40 6.92 8.33 4.53
C LEU A 40 7.77 7.23 3.88
N GLU A 41 8.69 6.69 4.66
CA GLU A 41 9.61 5.63 4.26
C GLU A 41 8.84 4.37 3.85
N GLU A 42 7.76 4.03 4.56
CA GLU A 42 6.96 2.87 4.23
C GLU A 42 6.10 3.09 2.98
N CYS A 43 5.60 4.31 2.76
CA CYS A 43 4.95 4.66 1.48
C CYS A 43 5.90 4.47 0.29
N TYR A 44 7.15 4.92 0.40
CA TYR A 44 8.17 4.70 -0.64
C TYR A 44 8.47 3.21 -0.81
N ARG A 45 8.69 2.48 0.28
CA ARG A 45 8.98 1.05 0.23
C ARG A 45 7.88 0.28 -0.49
N VAL A 46 6.62 0.51 -0.16
CA VAL A 46 5.48 -0.15 -0.79
C VAL A 46 5.39 0.24 -2.27
N ALA A 47 5.58 1.52 -2.60
CA ALA A 47 5.53 2.00 -3.98
C ALA A 47 6.64 1.40 -4.86
N GLU A 48 7.83 1.20 -4.32
CA GLU A 48 9.00 0.72 -5.06
C GLU A 48 9.12 -0.81 -5.10
N THR A 49 8.62 -1.52 -4.09
CA THR A 49 8.85 -2.98 -3.94
C THR A 49 7.60 -3.83 -4.09
N VAL A 50 6.43 -3.34 -3.69
CA VAL A 50 5.19 -4.13 -3.67
C VAL A 50 4.33 -3.82 -4.90
N LEU A 51 4.07 -2.54 -5.18
CA LEU A 51 3.20 -2.15 -6.28
C LEU A 51 3.68 -2.66 -7.66
N PRO A 52 4.99 -2.68 -7.99
CA PRO A 52 5.45 -3.22 -9.28
C PRO A 52 5.20 -4.73 -9.45
N LEU A 53 4.99 -5.47 -8.36
CA LEU A 53 4.67 -6.91 -8.40
C LEU A 53 3.16 -7.15 -8.59
N CYS A 54 2.33 -6.13 -8.41
CA CYS A 54 0.89 -6.22 -8.55
C CYS A 54 0.47 -6.05 -10.01
N SER A 55 -0.12 -7.09 -10.61
CA SER A 55 -0.58 -7.05 -12.01
C SER A 55 -1.67 -6.00 -12.30
N TRP A 56 -2.44 -5.62 -11.26
CA TRP A 56 -3.48 -4.60 -11.30
C TRP A 56 -2.94 -3.18 -11.15
N TRP A 57 -1.67 -3.01 -10.76
CA TRP A 57 -1.04 -1.71 -10.63
C TRP A 57 -0.55 -1.24 -11.99
N ASP A 58 -1.13 -0.13 -12.45
CA ASP A 58 -0.67 0.55 -13.66
C ASP A 58 0.53 1.42 -13.29
N ALA A 59 1.72 1.03 -13.76
CA ALA A 59 2.97 1.75 -13.54
C ALA A 59 2.95 3.21 -14.04
N GLY A 60 1.95 3.61 -14.84
CA GLY A 60 1.70 5.00 -15.23
C GLY A 60 1.02 5.87 -14.16
N LYS A 61 0.52 5.29 -13.07
CA LYS A 61 -0.04 6.03 -11.93
C LYS A 61 1.07 6.37 -10.95
N ASN A 62 1.60 7.59 -11.03
CA ASN A 62 2.55 8.09 -10.05
C ASN A 62 1.93 8.02 -8.65
N ALA A 63 2.63 7.40 -7.70
CA ALA A 63 2.24 7.47 -6.29
C ALA A 63 2.19 8.96 -5.89
N VAL A 64 0.98 9.47 -5.64
CA VAL A 64 0.79 10.85 -5.18
C VAL A 64 1.20 10.89 -3.72
N THR A 65 2.50 10.90 -3.46
CA THR A 65 3.02 11.36 -2.17
C THR A 65 2.81 12.87 -2.13
N PHE A 66 1.91 13.34 -1.26
CA PHE A 66 1.84 14.76 -0.89
C PHE A 66 3.19 15.15 -0.29
N ARG A 67 4.12 15.58 -1.15
CA ARG A 67 5.40 16.12 -0.74
C ARG A 67 5.10 17.52 -0.21
N ASN A 68 4.70 17.57 1.05
CA ASN A 68 4.62 18.78 1.86
C ASN A 68 4.02 19.99 1.12
N ASP A 69 2.73 19.93 0.80
CA ASP A 69 2.00 21.18 0.54
C ASP A 69 1.75 21.81 1.91
N THR A 70 2.72 22.59 2.38
CA THR A 70 2.52 23.62 3.40
C THR A 70 1.47 24.60 2.87
N ARG A 71 0.21 24.18 2.89
CA ARG A 71 -0.92 25.09 2.95
C ARG A 71 -1.29 25.19 4.41
N GLU A 72 -0.78 26.27 4.97
CA GLU A 72 -1.17 26.85 6.25
C GLU A 72 -2.68 26.66 6.46
N TRP A 73 -3.02 26.14 7.62
CA TRP A 73 -4.38 26.20 8.14
C TRP A 73 -4.79 27.68 8.26
N GLN A 74 -5.49 28.19 7.24
CA GLN A 74 -6.41 29.33 7.32
C GLN A 74 -7.80 28.87 6.90
#